data_AF-A0A9R0DB98-F1
#
_entry.id   AF-A0A9R0DB98-F1
#
_cell.length_a   1.000
_cell.length_b   1.000
_cell.length_c   1.000
_cell.angle_alpha   90.00
_cell.angle_beta   90.00
_cell.angle_gamma   90.00
#
_symmetry.space_group_name_H-M   'P 1'
#
loop_
_entity.id
_entity.type
_entity.pdbx_description
1 polymer ?
#
loop_
_entity_poly.entity_id
_entity_poly.type
_entity_poly.pdbx_seq_one_letter_code
_entity_poly.pdbx_strand_id
1 'polypeptide(L)'
;MPFARFVEPGRVALVADGPLKGKLVSVVDVIDQTRALVDGPCSGVSRQQIRLNQLHLTKFRLNYPFTAPTRIVRKAWTDAKLSEKWTESQWATKLANKEKRAQMTDFDRFKLTSARVKRNRARTAVFKSLKVKAARAGTFGKKLVPKAAARKVRTKKPSGKKPAKK
;
A
#
# COMPACT_ATOMS: atom_id res chain seq x y z
N MET A 1 -15.05 22.03 -2.62
CA MET A 1 -15.78 21.27 -1.58
C MET A 1 -14.76 20.52 -0.70
N PRO A 2 -14.78 20.67 0.63
CA PRO A 2 -13.80 20.03 1.53
C PRO A 2 -13.99 18.51 1.70
N PHE A 3 -15.21 18.01 1.50
CA PHE A 3 -15.52 16.58 1.58
C PHE A 3 -15.38 15.89 0.21
N ALA A 4 -14.76 14.70 0.19
CA ALA A 4 -14.46 13.96 -1.04
C ALA A 4 -15.18 12.61 -1.17
N ARG A 5 -15.68 12.05 -0.05
CA ARG A 5 -16.36 10.75 -0.03
C ARG A 5 -17.69 10.91 0.67
N PHE A 6 -18.76 10.69 -0.07
CA PHE A 6 -20.13 10.86 0.39
C PHE A 6 -20.84 9.52 0.44
N VAL A 7 -21.79 9.39 1.35
CA VAL A 7 -22.75 8.28 1.35
C VAL A 7 -23.75 8.59 0.23
N GLU A 8 -23.67 7.82 -0.85
CA GLU A 8 -24.49 8.02 -2.04
C GLU A 8 -24.71 6.66 -2.74
N PRO A 9 -25.78 6.51 -3.54
CA PRO A 9 -26.01 5.31 -4.32
C PRO A 9 -24.82 4.95 -5.21
N GLY A 10 -24.43 3.68 -5.17
CA GLY A 10 -23.27 3.15 -5.89
C GLY A 10 -21.91 3.38 -5.21
N ARG A 11 -21.84 4.14 -4.10
CA ARG A 11 -20.58 4.29 -3.37
C ARG A 11 -20.15 2.95 -2.78
N VAL A 12 -18.90 2.58 -3.01
CA VAL A 12 -18.32 1.35 -2.47
C VAL A 12 -17.72 1.64 -1.10
N ALA A 13 -18.02 0.78 -0.13
CA ALA A 13 -17.51 0.83 1.22
C ALA A 13 -16.87 -0.51 1.61
N LEU A 14 -15.92 -0.44 2.55
CA LEU A 14 -15.37 -1.60 3.24
C LEU A 14 -16.07 -1.73 4.59
N VAL A 15 -16.55 -2.93 4.92
CA VAL A 15 -17.14 -3.19 6.23
C VAL A 15 -16.02 -3.30 7.27
N ALA A 16 -16.05 -2.43 8.27
CA ALA A 16 -15.02 -2.33 9.30
C ALA A 16 -15.19 -3.37 10.42
N ASP A 17 -16.44 -3.64 10.80
CA ASP A 17 -16.80 -4.47 11.96
C ASP A 17 -18.03 -5.34 11.70
N GLY A 18 -18.25 -6.31 12.60
CA GLY A 18 -19.35 -7.28 12.52
C GLY A 18 -19.00 -8.54 11.71
N PRO A 19 -20.00 -9.39 11.42
CA PRO A 19 -19.79 -10.70 10.76
C PRO A 19 -19.30 -10.58 9.32
N LEU A 20 -19.47 -9.41 8.70
CA LEU A 20 -19.06 -9.14 7.31
C LEU A 20 -17.75 -8.34 7.22
N LYS A 21 -16.98 -8.28 8.31
CA LYS A 21 -15.73 -7.52 8.39
C LYS A 21 -14.77 -7.87 7.25
N GLY A 22 -14.20 -6.83 6.64
CA GLY A 22 -13.24 -6.97 5.54
C GLY A 22 -13.87 -7.19 4.17
N LYS A 23 -15.19 -7.38 4.08
CA LYS A 23 -15.88 -7.50 2.79
C LYS A 23 -16.18 -6.13 2.19
N LEU A 24 -16.09 -6.07 0.87
CA LEU A 24 -16.50 -4.90 0.10
C LEU A 24 -18.00 -4.92 -0.14
N VAL A 25 -18.61 -3.75 -0.12
CA VAL A 25 -20.04 -3.60 -0.34
C VAL A 25 -20.34 -2.30 -1.08
N SER A 26 -21.48 -2.22 -1.76
CA SER A 26 -21.96 -1.00 -2.39
C SER A 26 -23.22 -0.50 -1.69
N VAL A 27 -23.30 0.81 -1.45
CA VAL A 27 -24.49 1.47 -0.91
C VAL A 27 -25.54 1.54 -2.01
N VAL A 28 -26.68 0.88 -1.82
CA VAL A 28 -27.78 0.88 -2.78
C VAL A 28 -28.73 2.05 -2.52
N ASP A 29 -29.07 2.24 -1.24
CA ASP A 29 -30.00 3.26 -0.79
C ASP A 29 -29.65 3.71 0.64
N VAL A 30 -30.12 4.89 1.03
CA VAL A 30 -29.95 5.44 2.39
C VAL A 30 -31.28 5.32 3.12
N ILE A 31 -31.31 4.53 4.19
CA ILE A 31 -32.55 4.26 4.93
C ILE A 31 -32.82 5.43 5.89
N ASP A 32 -31.81 5.80 6.67
CA ASP A 32 -31.87 6.91 7.62
C ASP A 32 -30.47 7.49 7.85
N GLN A 33 -30.36 8.46 8.76
CA GLN A 33 -29.09 9.13 9.09
C GLN A 33 -27.98 8.18 9.55
N THR A 34 -28.33 7.02 10.08
CA THR A 34 -27.39 6.07 10.69
C THR A 34 -27.25 4.76 9.92
N ARG A 35 -28.17 4.44 8.99
CA ARG A 35 -28.25 3.16 8.30
C ARG A 35 -28.37 3.34 6.79
N ALA A 36 -27.70 2.46 6.06
CA ALA A 36 -27.83 2.33 4.61
C ALA A 36 -28.23 0.91 4.23
N LEU A 37 -28.94 0.80 3.11
CA LEU A 37 -29.16 -0.46 2.42
C LEU A 37 -27.94 -0.76 1.56
N VAL A 38 -27.39 -1.95 1.74
CA VAL A 38 -26.08 -2.32 1.21
C VAL A 38 -26.18 -3.66 0.48
N ASP A 39 -25.41 -3.80 -0.60
CA ASP A 39 -25.35 -5.02 -1.39
C ASP A 39 -23.91 -5.30 -1.88
N GLY A 40 -23.48 -6.56 -1.78
CA GLY A 40 -22.14 -7.02 -2.16
C GLY A 40 -22.19 -8.38 -2.88
N PRO A 41 -22.79 -8.44 -4.08
CA PRO A 41 -23.06 -9.70 -4.77
C PRO A 41 -21.82 -10.49 -5.17
N CYS A 42 -20.69 -9.81 -5.41
CA CYS A 42 -19.41 -10.42 -5.78
C CYS A 42 -18.49 -10.70 -4.59
N SER A 43 -18.77 -10.12 -3.42
CA SER A 43 -18.00 -10.28 -2.18
C SER A 43 -18.67 -11.25 -1.19
N GLY A 44 -19.80 -11.87 -1.59
CA GLY A 44 -20.56 -12.79 -0.75
C GLY A 44 -21.26 -12.09 0.41
N VAL A 45 -21.75 -10.87 0.19
CA VAL A 45 -22.63 -10.15 1.11
C VAL A 45 -24.01 -10.06 0.47
N SER A 46 -25.00 -10.67 1.12
CA SER A 46 -26.40 -10.53 0.73
C SER A 46 -26.89 -9.11 0.99
N ARG A 47 -27.97 -8.73 0.31
CA ARG A 47 -28.62 -7.44 0.51
C ARG A 47 -29.14 -7.32 1.93
N GLN A 48 -28.66 -6.33 2.66
CA GLN A 48 -29.06 -6.08 4.05
C GLN A 48 -28.84 -4.62 4.46
N GLN A 49 -29.43 -4.23 5.58
CA GLN A 49 -29.14 -2.95 6.23
C GLN A 49 -27.83 -3.02 7.03
N ILE A 50 -27.02 -1.95 6.97
CA ILE A 50 -25.80 -1.80 7.78
C ILE A 50 -25.74 -0.38 8.34
N ARG A 51 -25.19 -0.22 9.55
CA ARG A 51 -24.96 1.10 10.16
C ARG A 51 -23.79 1.79 9.47
N LEU A 52 -23.92 3.09 9.16
CA LEU A 52 -22.88 3.89 8.49
C LEU A 52 -21.57 3.93 9.29
N ASN A 53 -21.64 3.88 10.62
CA ASN A 53 -20.45 3.83 11.49
C ASN A 53 -19.60 2.58 11.28
N GLN A 54 -20.19 1.50 10.75
CA GLN A 54 -19.48 0.24 10.45
C GLN A 54 -18.89 0.24 9.03
N LEU A 55 -19.09 1.30 8.25
CA LEU A 55 -18.66 1.41 6.87
C LEU A 55 -17.53 2.41 6.73
N HIS A 56 -16.46 2.01 6.05
CA HIS A 56 -15.42 2.92 5.59
C HIS A 56 -15.57 3.16 4.10
N LEU A 57 -16.00 4.37 3.74
CA LEU A 57 -16.21 4.75 2.35
C LEU A 57 -14.88 4.75 1.57
N THR A 58 -14.92 4.13 0.40
CA THR A 58 -13.78 4.09 -0.52
C THR A 58 -13.91 5.17 -1.60
N LYS A 59 -12.85 5.33 -2.39
CA LYS A 59 -12.88 6.24 -3.55
C LYS A 59 -13.72 5.71 -4.72
N PHE A 60 -14.05 4.42 -4.73
CA PHE A 60 -14.75 3.78 -5.85
C PHE A 60 -16.25 4.06 -5.77
N ARG A 61 -16.84 4.29 -6.95
CA ARG A 61 -18.28 4.46 -7.14
C ARG A 61 -18.70 3.65 -8.36
N LEU A 62 -19.77 2.90 -8.21
CA LEU A 62 -20.48 2.22 -9.28
C LEU A 62 -21.62 3.13 -9.76
N ASN A 63 -21.93 3.09 -11.05
CA ASN A 63 -23.05 3.85 -11.59
C ASN A 63 -24.25 2.91 -11.78
N TYR A 64 -25.27 3.07 -10.94
CA TYR A 64 -26.56 2.40 -11.05
C TYR A 64 -27.65 3.24 -10.35
N PRO A 65 -28.93 3.10 -10.72
CA PRO A 65 -30.01 3.88 -10.11
C PRO A 65 -30.23 3.51 -8.64
N PHE A 66 -30.70 4.47 -7.83
CA PHE A 66 -31.10 4.18 -6.46
C PHE A 66 -32.17 3.09 -6.45
N THR A 67 -32.16 2.20 -5.45
CA THR A 67 -33.08 1.04 -5.35
C THR A 67 -32.86 -0.08 -6.39
N ALA A 68 -31.75 -0.04 -7.16
CA ALA A 68 -31.44 -1.10 -8.13
C ALA A 68 -31.47 -2.52 -7.50
N PRO A 69 -32.04 -3.55 -8.17
CA PRO A 69 -32.00 -4.93 -7.72
C PRO A 69 -30.58 -5.53 -7.82
N THR A 70 -30.32 -6.60 -7.07
CA THR A 70 -28.98 -7.22 -6.95
C THR A 70 -28.41 -7.65 -8.30
N ARG A 71 -29.26 -8.02 -9.26
CA ARG A 71 -28.85 -8.33 -10.64
C ARG A 71 -28.14 -7.15 -11.32
N ILE A 72 -28.68 -5.94 -11.18
CA ILE A 72 -28.11 -4.72 -11.76
C ILE A 72 -26.83 -4.33 -11.02
N VAL A 73 -26.84 -4.41 -9.69
CA VAL A 73 -25.64 -4.14 -8.88
C VAL A 73 -24.50 -5.08 -9.24
N ARG A 74 -24.79 -6.38 -9.43
CA ARG A 74 -23.81 -7.39 -9.86
C ARG A 74 -23.24 -7.03 -11.23
N LYS A 75 -24.08 -6.67 -12.20
CA LYS A 75 -23.64 -6.25 -13.53
C LYS A 75 -22.73 -5.01 -13.46
N ALA A 76 -23.14 -3.97 -12.74
CA ALA A 76 -22.32 -2.77 -12.56
C ALA A 76 -20.98 -3.07 -11.88
N TRP A 77 -20.96 -3.99 -10.92
CA TRP A 77 -19.75 -4.43 -10.23
C TRP A 77 -18.75 -5.12 -11.16
N THR A 78 -19.24 -6.02 -12.04
CA THR A 78 -18.43 -6.73 -13.03
C THR A 78 -17.97 -5.82 -14.14
N ASP A 79 -18.85 -4.97 -14.68
CA ASP A 79 -18.54 -4.03 -15.76
C ASP A 79 -17.47 -3.02 -15.31
N ALA A 80 -17.53 -2.59 -14.05
CA ALA A 80 -16.53 -1.71 -13.47
C ALA A 80 -15.22 -2.42 -13.08
N LYS A 81 -15.13 -3.76 -13.16
CA LYS A 81 -14.01 -4.58 -12.69
C LYS A 81 -13.55 -4.20 -11.27
N LEU A 82 -14.52 -4.00 -10.38
CA LEU A 82 -14.25 -3.40 -9.07
C LEU A 82 -13.33 -4.27 -8.20
N SER A 83 -13.44 -5.60 -8.29
CA SER A 83 -12.60 -6.52 -7.51
C SER A 83 -11.12 -6.43 -7.89
N GLU A 84 -10.82 -6.26 -9.18
CA GLU A 84 -9.45 -6.06 -9.68
C GLU A 84 -8.91 -4.71 -9.21
N LYS A 85 -9.67 -3.63 -9.45
CA LYS A 85 -9.32 -2.26 -9.01
C LYS A 85 -9.12 -2.16 -7.51
N TRP A 86 -9.88 -2.91 -6.72
CA TRP A 86 -9.69 -2.98 -5.27
C TRP A 86 -8.36 -3.65 -4.94
N THR A 87 -8.07 -4.80 -5.55
CA THR A 87 -6.84 -5.58 -5.30
C THR A 87 -5.57 -4.79 -5.64
N GLU A 88 -5.60 -4.01 -6.72
CA GLU A 88 -4.52 -3.10 -7.12
C GLU A 88 -4.37 -1.89 -6.19
N SER A 89 -5.40 -1.56 -5.40
CA SER A 89 -5.37 -0.40 -4.54
C SER A 89 -4.36 -0.57 -3.40
N GLN A 90 -3.64 0.52 -3.08
CA GLN A 90 -2.71 0.53 -1.94
C GLN A 90 -3.38 0.15 -0.62
N TRP A 91 -4.70 0.38 -0.49
CA TRP A 91 -5.45 0.00 0.71
C TRP A 91 -5.55 -1.52 0.81
N ALA A 92 -5.97 -2.21 -0.26
CA ALA A 92 -6.01 -3.67 -0.26
C ALA A 92 -4.62 -4.27 -0.04
N THR A 93 -3.57 -3.71 -0.68
CA THR A 93 -2.19 -4.16 -0.44
C THR A 93 -1.78 -4.01 1.04
N LYS A 94 -2.15 -2.90 1.68
CA LYS A 94 -1.88 -2.69 3.12
C LYS A 94 -2.63 -3.68 4.00
N LEU A 95 -3.89 -3.99 3.65
CA LEU A 95 -4.71 -4.95 4.39
C LEU A 95 -4.12 -6.37 4.28
N ALA A 96 -3.78 -6.80 3.06
CA ALA A 96 -3.13 -8.09 2.82
C ALA A 96 -1.76 -8.18 3.53
N ASN A 97 -0.99 -7.09 3.55
CA ASN A 97 0.27 -7.05 4.30
C ASN A 97 0.08 -7.15 5.82
N LYS A 98 -1.02 -6.60 6.36
CA LYS A 98 -1.36 -6.72 7.77
C LYS A 98 -1.68 -8.18 8.12
N GLU A 99 -2.46 -8.84 7.27
CA GLU A 99 -2.80 -10.25 7.42
C GLU A 99 -1.58 -11.17 7.34
N LYS A 100 -0.73 -10.99 6.31
CA LYS A 100 0.54 -11.72 6.18
C LYS A 100 1.47 -11.53 7.39
N ARG A 101 1.49 -10.35 8.00
CA ARG A 101 2.26 -10.10 9.22
C ARG A 101 1.67 -10.79 10.44
N ALA A 102 0.35 -10.87 10.55
CA ALA A 102 -0.31 -11.59 11.63
C ALA A 102 -0.06 -13.11 11.54
N GLN A 103 0.01 -13.65 10.32
CA GLN A 103 0.28 -15.07 10.04
C GLN A 103 1.77 -15.45 10.07
N MET A 104 2.67 -14.50 10.35
CA MET A 104 4.11 -14.72 10.24
C MET A 104 4.65 -15.60 11.38
N THR A 105 5.33 -16.70 10.99
CA THR A 105 6.01 -17.60 11.93
C THR A 105 7.25 -16.95 12.52
N ASP A 106 7.77 -17.51 13.62
CA ASP A 106 8.95 -16.94 14.28
C ASP A 106 10.20 -16.96 13.38
N PHE A 107 10.42 -18.04 12.63
CA PHE A 107 11.50 -18.14 11.65
C PHE A 107 11.39 -17.07 10.55
N ASP A 108 10.19 -16.75 10.09
CA ASP A 108 9.97 -15.67 9.12
C ASP A 108 10.30 -14.29 9.70
N ARG A 109 10.02 -14.05 10.98
CA ARG A 109 10.41 -12.80 11.67
C ARG A 109 11.92 -12.67 11.78
N PHE A 110 12.63 -13.77 12.05
CA PHE A 110 14.10 -13.79 12.05
C PHE A 110 14.67 -13.44 10.66
N LYS A 111 14.16 -14.07 9.59
CA LYS A 111 14.54 -13.74 8.21
C LYS A 111 14.28 -12.27 7.87
N LEU A 112 13.10 -11.75 8.22
CA LEU A 112 12.72 -10.36 7.99
C LEU A 112 13.65 -9.39 8.72
N THR A 113 13.99 -9.68 9.98
CA THR A 113 14.89 -8.85 10.80
C THR A 113 16.29 -8.80 10.19
N SER A 114 16.83 -9.97 9.80
CA SER A 114 18.12 -10.08 9.13
C SER A 114 18.17 -9.28 7.82
N ALA A 115 17.12 -9.38 6.98
CA ALA A 115 17.00 -8.61 5.75
C ALA A 115 16.90 -7.10 6.02
N ARG A 116 16.14 -6.69 7.04
CA ARG A 116 15.96 -5.28 7.44
C ARG A 116 17.27 -4.66 7.91
N VAL A 117 18.09 -5.38 8.69
CA VAL A 117 19.41 -4.91 9.12
C VAL A 117 20.32 -4.68 7.92
N LYS A 118 20.41 -5.63 6.98
CA LYS A 118 21.21 -5.49 5.74
C LYS A 118 20.76 -4.26 4.93
N ARG A 119 19.45 -4.10 4.69
CA ARG A 119 18.87 -2.94 4.00
C ARG A 119 19.20 -1.62 4.71
N ASN A 120 19.04 -1.57 6.03
CA ASN A 120 19.29 -0.35 6.80
C ASN A 120 20.76 0.06 6.76
N ARG A 121 21.70 -0.88 6.82
CA ARG A 121 23.14 -0.60 6.67
C ARG A 121 23.45 0.06 5.32
N ALA A 122 22.93 -0.52 4.23
CA ALA A 122 23.09 0.04 2.89
C ALA A 122 22.46 1.44 2.75
N ARG A 123 21.21 1.62 3.25
CA ARG A 123 20.51 2.91 3.23
C ARG A 123 21.27 3.99 4.01
N THR A 124 21.78 3.66 5.19
CA THR A 124 22.52 4.60 6.04
C THR A 124 23.82 5.05 5.38
N ALA A 125 24.52 4.15 4.68
CA ALA A 125 25.72 4.51 3.92
C ALA A 125 25.43 5.54 2.83
N VAL A 126 24.37 5.32 2.04
CA VAL A 126 23.92 6.26 1.00
C VAL A 126 23.42 7.58 1.60
N PHE A 127 22.65 7.52 2.69
CA PHE A 127 22.19 8.73 3.36
C PHE A 127 23.35 9.59 3.87
N LYS A 128 24.38 8.98 4.46
CA LYS A 128 25.58 9.70 4.91
C LYS A 128 26.34 10.35 3.75
N SER A 129 26.48 9.66 2.61
CA SER A 129 27.13 10.25 1.44
C SER A 129 26.35 11.43 0.86
N LEU A 130 25.01 11.31 0.77
CA LEU A 130 24.13 12.39 0.34
C LEU A 130 24.15 13.58 1.32
N LYS A 131 24.18 13.33 2.63
CA LYS A 131 24.28 14.37 3.66
C LYS A 131 25.58 15.17 3.51
N VAL A 132 26.71 14.51 3.28
CA VAL A 132 28.00 15.19 3.04
C VAL A 132 27.94 16.01 1.75
N LYS A 133 27.33 15.48 0.69
CA LYS A 133 27.14 16.21 -0.58
C LYS A 133 26.27 17.46 -0.39
N ALA A 134 25.16 17.35 0.33
CA ALA A 134 24.26 18.47 0.63
C ALA A 134 24.92 19.54 1.52
N ALA A 135 25.69 19.13 2.53
CA ALA A 135 26.47 20.05 3.37
C ALA A 135 27.55 20.81 2.56
N ARG A 136 28.20 20.14 1.60
CA ARG A 136 29.14 20.78 0.66
C ARG A 136 28.44 21.75 -0.29
N ALA A 137 27.24 21.41 -0.75
CA ALA A 137 26.42 22.28 -1.60
C ALA A 137 25.79 23.45 -0.82
N GLY A 138 25.90 23.48 0.52
CA GLY A 138 25.33 24.53 1.36
C GLY A 138 23.82 24.48 1.51
N THR A 139 23.16 23.41 1.03
CA THR A 139 21.70 23.25 1.08
C THR A 139 21.21 22.66 2.39
N PHE A 140 22.09 22.05 3.19
CA PHE A 140 21.72 21.43 4.48
C PHE A 140 22.87 21.45 5.49
N GLY A 141 22.68 22.12 6.63
CA GLY A 141 23.67 22.23 7.73
C GLY A 141 24.77 23.27 7.48
N LYS A 142 25.65 23.50 8.48
CA LYS A 142 26.78 24.43 8.37
C LYS A 142 27.82 23.91 7.36
N LYS A 143 28.35 24.78 6.49
CA LYS A 143 29.46 24.52 5.53
C LYS A 143 30.77 24.21 6.28
N LEU A 144 30.90 23.01 6.82
CA LEU A 144 32.07 22.60 7.62
C LEU A 144 32.57 21.21 7.22
N VAL A 145 32.67 20.93 5.91
CA VAL A 145 33.34 19.69 5.44
C VAL A 145 34.40 20.01 4.39
N PRO A 146 35.69 20.03 4.75
CA PRO A 146 36.78 20.14 3.79
C PRO A 146 36.66 19.06 2.69
N LYS A 147 37.04 19.41 1.47
CA LYS A 147 37.07 18.47 0.33
C LYS A 147 38.18 17.45 0.58
N ALA A 148 37.86 16.33 1.24
CA ALA A 148 38.82 15.24 1.41
C ALA A 148 39.31 14.80 0.01
N ALA A 149 40.62 14.89 -0.22
CA ALA A 149 41.26 14.50 -1.46
C ALA A 149 40.90 13.04 -1.78
N ALA A 150 40.50 12.77 -3.03
CA ALA A 150 40.16 11.43 -3.47
C ALA A 150 41.37 10.50 -3.22
N ARG A 151 41.26 9.61 -2.23
CA ARG A 151 42.28 8.58 -2.00
C ARG A 151 42.27 7.67 -3.22
N LYS A 152 43.26 7.81 -4.10
CA LYS A 152 43.45 6.96 -5.29
C LYS A 152 43.28 5.51 -4.88
N VAL A 153 42.32 4.81 -5.47
CA VAL A 153 42.16 3.36 -5.30
C VAL A 153 43.48 2.73 -5.76
N ARG A 154 44.17 2.01 -4.85
CA ARG A 154 45.38 1.25 -5.22
C ARG A 154 44.95 0.17 -6.21
N THR A 155 45.22 0.38 -7.49
CA THR A 155 45.18 -0.68 -8.51
C THR A 155 46.25 -1.71 -8.13
N LYS A 156 45.84 -2.95 -7.88
CA LYS A 156 46.78 -4.06 -7.70
C LYS A 156 47.53 -4.24 -9.03
N LYS A 157 48.86 -4.12 -9.00
CA LYS A 157 49.76 -4.39 -10.13
C LYS A 157 49.57 -5.87 -10.54
N PRO A 158 49.37 -6.21 -11.82
CA PRO A 158 49.28 -7.60 -12.26
C PRO A 158 50.62 -8.31 -12.03
N SER A 159 50.56 -9.52 -11.48
CA SER A 159 51.71 -10.39 -11.23
C SER A 159 52.35 -10.82 -12.56
N GLY A 160 53.57 -10.38 -12.83
CA GLY A 160 54.33 -10.78 -14.01
C GLY A 160 54.63 -12.28 -14.00
N LYS A 161 54.30 -12.97 -15.10
CA LYS A 161 54.72 -14.35 -15.37
C LYS A 161 56.27 -14.39 -15.46
N LYS A 162 56.92 -15.24 -14.67
CA LYS A 162 58.34 -15.58 -14.84
C LYS A 162 58.54 -16.27 -16.20
N PRO A 163 59.55 -15.91 -17.01
CA PRO A 163 59.87 -16.64 -18.22
C PRO A 163 60.48 -18.00 -17.88
N ALA A 164 60.09 -19.03 -18.63
CA ALA A 164 60.64 -20.38 -18.52
C ALA A 164 62.13 -20.36 -18.93
N LYS A 165 62.98 -21.03 -18.13
CA LYS A 165 64.38 -21.25 -18.48
C LYS A 165 64.44 -22.33 -19.59
N LYS A 166 65.31 -22.06 -20.57
CA LYS A 166 65.69 -22.97 -21.66
C LYS A 166 66.24 -24.29 -21.11
#